data_AF-A0A971JLD4-F1
#
_entry.id   AF-A0A971JLD4-F1
#
_cell.length_a   1.000
_cell.length_b   1.000
_cell.length_c   1.000
_cell.angle_alpha   90.00
_cell.angle_beta   90.00
_cell.angle_gamma   90.00
#
_symmetry.space_group_name_H-M   'P 1'
#
loop_
_entity.id
_entity.type
_entity.pdbx_description
1 polymer ?
#
loop_
_entity_poly.entity_id
_entity_poly.type
_entity_poly.pdbx_seq_one_letter_code
_entity_poly.pdbx_strand_id
1 'polypeptide(L)'
;MMTAICLAALVGPAAAIGIRTHAEIGRMAVETHLMQYGPVADIAGLFDSDESLRALYAGCAFPDWGFGGIYPDASEFSHWHRFMETYMELLERRFPPPWNAGARRQIAFFLGVLCHNMADIPWHFDEAGHRSFLTAGFDADGAGHGEIEFACDMFLYAEKVLEPAMGLGLWYPLDTVLEVFSETGQTVTADQVAQGMFRAGFMFFGGPLLGTFQFHKHKADMPWVYAHYRDYYYGGMIHNAALTAVMARYVYARLNGDYYYQNTPPYADHVRRNKDYVPRLQIEDTSFIPGYPELRDSTGPYIEVGGPKVAHRCGFVRVDLSDIPAGTEVDRAYLWLHTADADQPESAELTAYRLCKPWDAITEDDMENAAPVGSVVLEKQKAGWMKLDVSAAAAVWIADPAANYGLLLRVTGSGEASTTVRMYSSDVFQLPLNSSYGGERIACRPAVHILARK
;
A
#
# COMPACT_ATOMS: atom_id res chain seq x y z
N MET A 1 -48.23 16.81 -4.65
CA MET A 1 -47.29 17.86 -5.06
C MET A 1 -45.97 17.71 -4.28
N MET A 2 -45.35 16.52 -4.35
CA MET A 2 -44.23 16.13 -3.47
C MET A 2 -43.17 15.27 -4.19
N THR A 3 -43.17 15.28 -5.53
CA THR A 3 -42.37 14.35 -6.36
C THR A 3 -41.29 15.07 -7.19
N ALA A 4 -41.19 16.41 -7.08
CA ALA A 4 -40.28 17.21 -7.92
C ALA A 4 -39.10 17.84 -7.16
N ILE A 5 -38.95 17.59 -5.85
CA ILE A 5 -37.89 18.21 -5.03
C ILE A 5 -36.63 17.31 -4.90
N CYS A 6 -36.68 16.02 -5.24
CA CYS A 6 -35.55 15.11 -5.03
C CYS A 6 -34.47 15.08 -6.13
N LEU A 7 -34.68 15.66 -7.31
CA LEU A 7 -33.61 15.72 -8.33
C LEU A 7 -32.71 16.96 -8.23
N ALA A 8 -33.23 18.09 -7.71
CA ALA A 8 -32.48 19.34 -7.69
C ALA A 8 -31.41 19.40 -6.57
N ALA A 9 -31.55 18.60 -5.51
CA ALA A 9 -30.57 18.51 -4.43
C ALA A 9 -29.34 17.63 -4.78
N LEU A 10 -29.34 16.96 -5.94
CA LEU A 10 -28.23 16.11 -6.42
C LEU A 10 -27.23 16.87 -7.32
N VAL A 11 -27.44 18.17 -7.56
CA VAL A 11 -26.68 18.99 -8.53
C VAL A 11 -25.90 20.14 -7.85
N GLY A 12 -25.64 20.03 -6.53
CA GLY A 12 -24.66 20.91 -5.89
C GLY A 12 -23.26 20.69 -6.50
N PRO A 13 -22.38 21.72 -6.57
CA PRO A 13 -21.03 21.55 -7.08
C PRO A 13 -20.36 20.45 -6.27
N ALA A 14 -20.10 19.34 -6.95
CA ALA A 14 -19.56 18.16 -6.34
C ALA A 14 -18.06 18.35 -6.15
N ALA A 15 -17.70 18.95 -5.02
CA ALA A 15 -16.38 18.74 -4.45
C ALA A 15 -16.34 17.27 -3.97
N ALA A 16 -15.35 16.54 -4.47
CA ALA A 16 -15.13 15.09 -4.41
C ALA A 16 -16.12 14.21 -5.21
N ILE A 17 -15.69 13.83 -6.43
CA ILE A 17 -16.23 12.69 -7.19
C ILE A 17 -15.06 11.91 -7.80
N GLY A 18 -14.58 10.89 -7.08
CA GLY A 18 -13.65 9.86 -7.60
C GLY A 18 -14.06 8.44 -7.21
N ILE A 19 -15.34 8.23 -6.84
CA ILE A 19 -15.83 7.01 -6.19
C ILE A 19 -15.53 5.75 -7.02
N ARG A 20 -15.74 5.79 -8.34
CA ARG A 20 -15.45 4.63 -9.21
C ARG A 20 -13.95 4.39 -9.35
N THR A 21 -13.17 5.46 -9.39
CA THR A 21 -11.71 5.45 -9.44
C THR A 21 -11.12 4.81 -8.20
N HIS A 22 -11.53 5.20 -6.99
CA HIS A 22 -11.07 4.57 -5.75
C HIS A 22 -11.48 3.10 -5.66
N ALA A 23 -12.70 2.75 -6.08
CA ALA A 23 -13.10 1.35 -6.14
C ALA A 23 -12.25 0.52 -7.13
N GLU A 24 -11.81 1.12 -8.26
CA GLU A 24 -10.88 0.47 -9.18
C GLU A 24 -9.50 0.25 -8.54
N ILE A 25 -8.99 1.26 -7.83
CA ILE A 25 -7.72 1.20 -7.11
C ILE A 25 -7.78 0.08 -6.06
N GLY A 26 -8.85 0.03 -5.26
CA GLY A 26 -9.06 -1.02 -4.27
C GLY A 26 -9.11 -2.42 -4.90
N ARG A 27 -9.85 -2.59 -6.00
CA ARG A 27 -9.88 -3.85 -6.76
C ARG A 27 -8.49 -4.23 -7.28
N MET A 28 -7.76 -3.27 -7.87
CA MET A 28 -6.40 -3.49 -8.38
C MET A 28 -5.43 -3.88 -7.27
N ALA A 29 -5.51 -3.26 -6.10
CA ALA A 29 -4.69 -3.61 -4.94
C ALA A 29 -4.92 -5.07 -4.53
N VAL A 30 -6.20 -5.48 -4.45
CA VAL A 30 -6.57 -6.86 -4.11
C VAL A 30 -6.04 -7.86 -5.14
N GLU A 31 -6.37 -7.66 -6.41
CA GLU A 31 -6.04 -8.61 -7.48
C GLU A 31 -4.54 -8.70 -7.78
N THR A 32 -3.85 -7.57 -7.72
CA THR A 32 -2.44 -7.49 -8.15
C THR A 32 -1.49 -7.80 -7.00
N HIS A 33 -1.88 -7.54 -5.75
CA HIS A 33 -0.92 -7.52 -4.64
C HIS A 33 -1.36 -8.29 -3.39
N LEU A 34 -2.66 -8.45 -3.12
CA LEU A 34 -3.14 -9.09 -1.88
C LEU A 34 -3.60 -10.53 -2.07
N MET A 35 -4.10 -10.89 -3.26
CA MET A 35 -4.47 -12.28 -3.58
C MET A 35 -3.28 -13.10 -4.11
N GLN A 36 -2.18 -12.45 -4.47
CA GLN A 36 -0.97 -13.14 -4.93
C GLN A 36 -0.15 -13.65 -3.75
N TYR A 37 0.67 -14.68 -3.99
CA TYR A 37 1.65 -15.11 -2.99
C TYR A 37 2.59 -13.95 -2.64
N GLY A 38 2.74 -13.66 -1.35
CA GLY A 38 3.56 -12.56 -0.88
C GLY A 38 3.49 -12.39 0.63
N PRO A 39 3.98 -11.25 1.15
CA PRO A 39 3.94 -10.95 2.57
C PRO A 39 2.50 -10.92 3.08
N VAL A 40 2.28 -11.50 4.27
CA VAL A 40 0.95 -11.59 4.92
C VAL A 40 -0.07 -12.38 4.07
N ALA A 41 0.27 -13.60 3.67
CA ALA A 41 -0.51 -14.39 2.71
C ALA A 41 -1.99 -14.62 3.07
N ASP A 42 -2.33 -14.70 4.36
CA ASP A 42 -3.70 -14.97 4.81
C ASP A 42 -4.67 -13.78 4.57
N ILE A 43 -4.15 -12.62 4.16
CA ILE A 43 -4.98 -11.46 3.80
C ILE A 43 -5.91 -11.73 2.61
N ALA A 44 -5.52 -12.63 1.70
CA ALA A 44 -6.34 -13.04 0.57
C ALA A 44 -7.72 -13.55 1.05
N GLY A 45 -7.76 -14.22 2.20
CA GLY A 45 -8.99 -14.77 2.78
C GLY A 45 -10.02 -13.73 3.25
N LEU A 46 -9.67 -12.43 3.27
CA LEU A 46 -10.65 -11.36 3.43
C LEU A 46 -11.49 -11.14 2.17
N PHE A 47 -10.96 -11.48 1.00
CA PHE A 47 -11.54 -11.13 -0.29
C PHE A 47 -12.11 -12.33 -1.07
N ASP A 48 -12.18 -13.50 -0.43
CA ASP A 48 -12.76 -14.74 -1.00
C ASP A 48 -14.27 -14.66 -1.30
N SER A 49 -14.93 -13.54 -1.00
CA SER A 49 -16.38 -13.37 -1.21
C SER A 49 -16.69 -12.04 -1.87
N ASP A 50 -17.66 -12.05 -2.78
CA ASP A 50 -18.17 -10.82 -3.38
C ASP A 50 -18.72 -9.84 -2.33
N GLU A 51 -19.25 -10.33 -1.20
CA GLU A 51 -19.73 -9.44 -0.13
C GLU A 51 -18.61 -8.59 0.47
N SER A 52 -17.43 -9.19 0.64
CA SER A 52 -16.26 -8.47 1.18
C SER A 52 -15.65 -7.55 0.14
N LEU A 53 -15.63 -7.93 -1.14
CA LEU A 53 -15.25 -7.03 -2.23
C LEU A 53 -16.22 -5.84 -2.38
N ARG A 54 -17.54 -6.07 -2.30
CA ARG A 54 -18.52 -4.97 -2.30
C ARG A 54 -18.38 -4.08 -1.07
N ALA A 55 -18.04 -4.65 0.09
CA ALA A 55 -17.74 -3.89 1.30
C ALA A 55 -16.50 -3.01 1.13
N LEU A 56 -15.42 -3.55 0.54
CA LEU A 56 -14.24 -2.79 0.14
C LEU A 56 -14.61 -1.61 -0.76
N TYR A 57 -15.38 -1.84 -1.83
CA TYR A 57 -15.78 -0.76 -2.76
C TYR A 57 -16.65 0.30 -2.09
N ALA A 58 -17.55 -0.10 -1.18
CA ALA A 58 -18.32 0.85 -0.38
C ALA A 58 -17.43 1.66 0.57
N GLY A 59 -16.39 1.03 1.14
CA GLY A 59 -15.37 1.70 1.92
C GLY A 59 -14.55 2.70 1.10
N CYS A 60 -14.17 2.33 -0.14
CA CYS A 60 -13.48 3.23 -1.07
C CYS A 60 -14.30 4.48 -1.41
N ALA A 61 -15.62 4.40 -1.35
CA ALA A 61 -16.52 5.53 -1.58
C ALA A 61 -16.82 6.32 -0.30
N PHE A 62 -16.55 5.73 0.87
CA PHE A 62 -17.08 6.21 2.13
C PHE A 62 -16.55 7.59 2.50
N PRO A 63 -15.25 7.93 2.40
CA PRO A 63 -14.77 9.24 2.85
C PRO A 63 -15.49 10.44 2.21
N ASP A 64 -16.08 10.27 1.03
CA ASP A 64 -16.87 11.28 0.32
C ASP A 64 -18.35 11.41 0.74
N TRP A 65 -18.78 10.63 1.74
CA TRP A 65 -20.19 10.47 2.11
C TRP A 65 -20.90 11.80 2.44
N GLY A 66 -20.19 12.76 3.05
CA GLY A 66 -20.74 14.02 3.55
C GLY A 66 -20.68 15.17 2.55
N PHE A 67 -20.04 15.01 1.38
CA PHE A 67 -20.08 16.04 0.35
C PHE A 67 -21.47 16.18 -0.30
N GLY A 68 -21.66 17.21 -1.12
CA GLY A 68 -22.98 17.53 -1.70
C GLY A 68 -23.94 18.20 -0.70
N GLY A 69 -23.39 18.85 0.33
CA GLY A 69 -24.16 19.62 1.32
C GLY A 69 -24.73 18.81 2.49
N ILE A 70 -24.22 17.60 2.75
CA ILE A 70 -24.68 16.74 3.84
C ILE A 70 -23.93 17.07 5.14
N TYR A 71 -22.62 16.86 5.16
CA TYR A 71 -21.70 17.25 6.23
C TYR A 71 -20.23 17.24 5.75
N PRO A 72 -19.79 18.24 4.97
CA PRO A 72 -18.45 18.25 4.35
C PRO A 72 -17.30 18.10 5.36
N ASP A 73 -17.33 18.81 6.48
CA ASP A 73 -16.23 18.76 7.47
C ASP A 73 -16.03 17.37 8.08
N ALA A 74 -17.12 16.64 8.37
CA ALA A 74 -17.04 15.28 8.90
C ALA A 74 -16.64 14.26 7.81
N SER A 75 -17.03 14.52 6.56
CA SER A 75 -16.54 13.79 5.38
C SER A 75 -15.03 13.94 5.25
N GLU A 76 -14.56 15.18 5.20
CA GLU A 76 -13.14 15.54 5.10
C GLU A 76 -12.35 14.88 6.23
N PHE A 77 -12.84 14.96 7.47
CA PHE A 77 -12.21 14.30 8.62
C PHE A 77 -11.98 12.79 8.42
N SER A 78 -12.92 12.10 7.75
CA SER A 78 -12.81 10.65 7.52
C SER A 78 -11.75 10.23 6.51
N HIS A 79 -11.12 11.19 5.82
CA HIS A 79 -9.95 10.93 4.99
C HIS A 79 -8.69 10.76 5.85
N TRP A 80 -8.60 11.37 7.03
CA TRP A 80 -7.30 11.56 7.68
C TRP A 80 -6.95 10.47 8.71
N HIS A 81 -5.65 10.35 9.01
CA HIS A 81 -5.10 9.29 9.86
C HIS A 81 -5.79 9.13 11.22
N ARG A 82 -6.24 10.22 11.86
CA ARG A 82 -6.93 10.14 13.15
C ARG A 82 -8.24 9.33 13.06
N PHE A 83 -9.01 9.47 11.99
CA PHE A 83 -10.21 8.66 11.78
C PHE A 83 -9.83 7.18 11.59
N MET A 84 -8.83 6.91 10.73
CA MET A 84 -8.40 5.55 10.44
C MET A 84 -7.82 4.82 11.66
N GLU A 85 -7.01 5.50 12.47
CA GLU A 85 -6.45 4.90 13.68
C GLU A 85 -7.55 4.59 14.71
N THR A 86 -8.47 5.53 14.95
CA THR A 86 -9.63 5.28 15.84
C THR A 86 -10.48 4.10 15.33
N TYR A 87 -10.67 4.01 14.01
CA TYR A 87 -11.37 2.88 13.39
C TYR A 87 -10.63 1.56 13.63
N MET A 88 -9.31 1.53 13.43
CA MET A 88 -8.49 0.34 13.62
C MET A 88 -8.50 -0.12 15.08
N GLU A 89 -8.30 0.78 16.06
CA GLU A 89 -8.42 0.48 17.49
C GLU A 89 -9.80 -0.11 17.85
N LEU A 90 -10.86 0.42 17.24
CA LEU A 90 -12.21 -0.10 17.42
C LEU A 90 -12.36 -1.53 16.85
N LEU A 91 -11.79 -1.81 15.68
CA LEU A 91 -11.79 -3.14 15.09
C LEU A 91 -11.00 -4.14 15.94
N GLU A 92 -9.84 -3.76 16.48
CA GLU A 92 -9.05 -4.58 17.41
C GLU A 92 -9.88 -4.99 18.64
N ARG A 93 -10.62 -4.03 19.21
CA ARG A 93 -11.48 -4.26 20.38
C ARG A 93 -12.71 -5.12 20.08
N ARG A 94 -13.35 -4.91 18.91
CA ARG A 94 -14.62 -5.57 18.56
C ARG A 94 -14.45 -6.93 17.91
N PHE A 95 -13.37 -7.12 17.16
CA PHE A 95 -13.17 -8.30 16.33
C PHE A 95 -11.77 -8.88 16.55
N PRO A 96 -11.47 -9.46 17.73
CA PRO A 96 -10.25 -10.23 17.89
C PRO A 96 -10.26 -11.46 16.96
N PRO A 97 -9.11 -11.86 16.38
CA PRO A 97 -9.02 -13.06 15.55
C PRO A 97 -9.30 -14.34 16.37
N PRO A 98 -9.81 -15.43 15.75
CA PRO A 98 -10.10 -15.58 14.32
C PRO A 98 -11.43 -14.93 13.90
N TRP A 99 -11.44 -14.36 12.68
CA TRP A 99 -12.60 -13.62 12.17
C TRP A 99 -13.62 -14.48 11.42
N ASN A 100 -14.88 -14.35 11.82
CA ASN A 100 -16.04 -14.82 11.05
C ASN A 100 -16.30 -13.92 9.82
N ALA A 101 -17.25 -14.32 8.96
CA ALA A 101 -17.56 -13.58 7.73
C ALA A 101 -17.98 -12.12 7.98
N GLY A 102 -18.73 -11.84 9.05
CA GLY A 102 -19.16 -10.48 9.40
C GLY A 102 -18.00 -9.57 9.79
N ALA A 103 -17.06 -10.09 10.59
CA ALA A 103 -15.83 -9.39 10.96
C ALA A 103 -14.95 -9.14 9.73
N ARG A 104 -14.76 -10.15 8.86
CA ARG A 104 -13.99 -9.98 7.61
C ARG A 104 -14.59 -8.90 6.71
N ARG A 105 -15.92 -8.84 6.62
CA ARG A 105 -16.63 -7.81 5.84
C ARG A 105 -16.44 -6.40 6.41
N GLN A 106 -16.44 -6.23 7.73
CA GLN A 106 -16.11 -4.96 8.40
C GLN A 106 -14.67 -4.53 8.10
N ILE A 107 -13.72 -5.46 8.22
CA ILE A 107 -12.31 -5.20 7.93
C ILE A 107 -12.14 -4.83 6.45
N ALA A 108 -12.79 -5.54 5.53
CA ALA A 108 -12.74 -5.22 4.11
C ALA A 108 -13.28 -3.81 3.81
N PHE A 109 -14.37 -3.38 4.46
CA PHE A 109 -14.84 -2.00 4.35
C PHE A 109 -13.81 -0.99 4.86
N PHE A 110 -13.20 -1.24 6.01
CA PHE A 110 -12.16 -0.36 6.54
C PHE A 110 -10.94 -0.28 5.62
N LEU A 111 -10.51 -1.39 5.02
CA LEU A 111 -9.45 -1.38 3.99
C LEU A 111 -9.84 -0.55 2.76
N GLY A 112 -11.13 -0.38 2.48
CA GLY A 112 -11.63 0.52 1.44
C GLY A 112 -11.47 1.99 1.83
N VAL A 113 -11.81 2.35 3.06
CA VAL A 113 -11.57 3.70 3.61
C VAL A 113 -10.07 4.03 3.54
N LEU A 114 -9.21 3.09 3.94
CA LEU A 114 -7.76 3.21 3.84
C LEU A 114 -7.30 3.41 2.39
N CYS A 115 -7.86 2.65 1.44
CA CYS A 115 -7.55 2.78 0.02
C CYS A 115 -7.83 4.19 -0.51
N HIS A 116 -8.95 4.79 -0.09
CA HIS A 116 -9.31 6.15 -0.49
C HIS A 116 -8.22 7.13 0.00
N ASN A 117 -7.94 7.15 1.31
CA ASN A 117 -6.92 8.06 1.86
C ASN A 117 -5.53 7.87 1.23
N MET A 118 -5.07 6.62 1.08
CA MET A 118 -3.77 6.36 0.46
C MET A 118 -3.71 6.82 -0.99
N ALA A 119 -4.83 6.72 -1.73
CA ALA A 119 -4.89 7.18 -3.10
C ALA A 119 -4.86 8.70 -3.21
N ASP A 120 -5.53 9.42 -2.31
CA ASP A 120 -5.66 10.87 -2.38
C ASP A 120 -4.33 11.59 -2.24
N ILE A 121 -3.41 11.04 -1.45
CA ILE A 121 -2.17 11.73 -1.15
C ILE A 121 -1.40 12.10 -2.43
N PRO A 122 -0.94 11.14 -3.25
CA PRO A 122 -0.26 11.44 -4.51
C PRO A 122 -1.23 11.90 -5.62
N TRP A 123 -2.54 11.76 -5.44
CA TRP A 123 -3.55 12.25 -6.39
C TRP A 123 -3.72 13.77 -6.30
N HIS A 124 -3.79 14.33 -5.07
CA HIS A 124 -4.06 15.74 -4.80
C HIS A 124 -2.82 16.58 -4.45
N PHE A 125 -1.80 15.99 -3.80
CA PHE A 125 -0.73 16.77 -3.18
C PHE A 125 0.61 16.61 -3.90
N ASP A 126 1.15 17.73 -4.36
CA ASP A 126 2.48 17.84 -4.93
C ASP A 126 3.57 17.63 -3.87
N GLU A 127 4.73 17.17 -4.31
CA GLU A 127 5.95 17.08 -3.52
C GLU A 127 7.14 17.70 -4.22
N ALA A 128 8.22 17.88 -3.48
CA ALA A 128 9.47 18.35 -4.06
C ALA A 128 9.93 17.38 -5.17
N GLY A 129 9.83 17.82 -6.43
CA GLY A 129 10.19 17.01 -7.60
C GLY A 129 9.11 16.08 -8.12
N HIS A 130 7.92 16.04 -7.49
CA HIS A 130 6.82 15.15 -7.89
C HIS A 130 5.50 15.93 -7.98
N ARG A 131 4.93 16.04 -9.18
CA ARG A 131 3.60 16.63 -9.35
C ARG A 131 2.55 15.57 -9.05
N SER A 132 1.52 15.95 -8.29
CA SER A 132 0.31 15.17 -8.10
C SER A 132 -0.39 14.90 -9.42
N PHE A 133 -1.19 13.83 -9.47
CA PHE A 133 -1.95 13.50 -10.68
C PHE A 133 -2.87 14.65 -11.13
N LEU A 134 -3.59 15.29 -10.20
CA LEU A 134 -4.47 16.41 -10.52
C LEU A 134 -3.71 17.64 -11.02
N THR A 135 -2.56 17.98 -10.42
CA THR A 135 -1.75 19.10 -10.89
C THR A 135 -1.13 18.81 -12.25
N ALA A 136 -0.66 17.59 -12.48
CA ALA A 136 -0.14 17.18 -13.79
C ALA A 136 -1.22 17.21 -14.89
N GLY A 137 -2.45 16.78 -14.55
CA GLY A 137 -3.60 16.88 -15.45
C GLY A 137 -4.01 18.32 -15.73
N PHE A 138 -4.00 19.20 -14.72
CA PHE A 138 -4.24 20.63 -14.92
C PHE A 138 -3.16 21.28 -15.80
N ASP A 139 -1.89 20.98 -15.54
CA ASP A 139 -0.76 21.52 -16.32
C ASP A 139 -0.83 21.07 -17.80
N ALA A 140 -1.33 19.87 -18.08
CA ALA A 140 -1.39 19.28 -19.42
C ALA A 140 -2.68 19.62 -20.20
N ASP A 141 -3.84 19.49 -19.56
CA ASP A 141 -5.16 19.58 -20.20
C ASP A 141 -5.94 20.85 -19.79
N GLY A 142 -5.50 21.59 -18.77
CA GLY A 142 -6.16 22.80 -18.28
C GLY A 142 -7.46 22.57 -17.49
N ALA A 143 -7.80 21.31 -17.20
CA ALA A 143 -9.02 20.93 -16.49
C ALA A 143 -8.87 21.08 -14.96
N GLY A 144 -9.94 21.54 -14.30
CA GLY A 144 -9.94 21.69 -12.84
C GLY A 144 -9.93 20.35 -12.11
N HIS A 145 -9.52 20.35 -10.84
CA HIS A 145 -9.40 19.13 -10.02
C HIS A 145 -10.67 18.26 -10.05
N GLY A 146 -11.84 18.83 -9.72
CA GLY A 146 -13.10 18.09 -9.74
C GLY A 146 -13.55 17.64 -11.14
N GLU A 147 -13.09 18.31 -12.20
CA GLU A 147 -13.38 17.88 -13.58
C GLU A 147 -12.58 16.64 -13.94
N ILE A 148 -11.30 16.59 -13.53
CA ILE A 148 -10.40 15.45 -13.73
C ILE A 148 -10.93 14.23 -12.97
N GLU A 149 -11.27 14.38 -11.70
CA GLU A 149 -11.80 13.27 -10.88
C GLU A 149 -13.08 12.68 -11.51
N PHE A 150 -14.01 13.56 -11.91
CA PHE A 150 -15.24 13.17 -12.58
C PHE A 150 -14.97 12.46 -13.92
N ALA A 151 -14.03 12.97 -14.72
CA ALA A 151 -13.67 12.39 -16.00
C ALA A 151 -13.08 10.98 -15.85
N CYS A 152 -12.20 10.75 -14.86
CA CYS A 152 -11.65 9.43 -14.55
C CYS A 152 -12.74 8.41 -14.24
N ASP A 153 -13.74 8.79 -13.43
CA ASP A 153 -14.91 7.95 -13.17
C ASP A 153 -15.68 7.63 -14.47
N MET A 154 -15.90 8.62 -15.34
CA MET A 154 -16.59 8.41 -16.63
C MET A 154 -15.83 7.47 -17.55
N PHE A 155 -14.50 7.56 -17.61
CA PHE A 155 -13.65 6.64 -18.38
C PHE A 155 -13.82 5.21 -17.88
N LEU A 156 -13.71 5.01 -16.57
CA LEU A 156 -13.85 3.68 -15.97
C LEU A 156 -15.26 3.10 -16.16
N TYR A 157 -16.31 3.89 -15.97
CA TYR A 157 -17.68 3.43 -16.20
C TYR A 157 -17.94 3.02 -17.65
N ALA A 158 -17.35 3.72 -18.61
CA ALA A 158 -17.52 3.42 -20.03
C ALA A 158 -16.68 2.22 -20.50
N GLU A 159 -15.49 2.04 -19.94
CA GLU A 159 -14.50 1.08 -20.45
C GLU A 159 -14.43 -0.22 -19.64
N LYS A 160 -14.86 -0.20 -18.37
CA LYS A 160 -14.60 -1.31 -17.45
C LYS A 160 -15.70 -1.53 -16.41
N VAL A 161 -16.28 -2.73 -16.48
CA VAL A 161 -17.17 -3.23 -15.43
C VAL A 161 -16.39 -3.41 -14.12
N LEU A 162 -16.93 -2.86 -13.04
CA LEU A 162 -16.46 -3.14 -11.69
C LEU A 162 -17.07 -4.46 -11.22
N GLU A 163 -16.23 -5.48 -11.03
CA GLU A 163 -16.67 -6.78 -10.54
C GLU A 163 -16.19 -7.02 -9.10
N PRO A 164 -17.04 -7.48 -8.18
CA PRO A 164 -18.49 -7.67 -8.34
C PRO A 164 -19.25 -6.35 -8.52
N ALA A 165 -20.32 -6.38 -9.33
CA ALA A 165 -21.16 -5.21 -9.56
C ALA A 165 -21.76 -4.62 -8.27
N MET A 166 -21.81 -3.28 -8.21
CA MET A 166 -22.37 -2.49 -7.12
C MET A 166 -23.83 -2.12 -7.40
N GLY A 167 -24.68 -2.19 -6.39
CA GLY A 167 -26.09 -1.81 -6.47
C GLY A 167 -26.38 -0.50 -5.71
N LEU A 168 -27.64 -0.06 -5.75
CA LEU A 168 -28.11 1.11 -5.00
C LEU A 168 -27.99 0.94 -3.48
N GLY A 169 -28.13 -0.29 -2.99
CA GLY A 169 -27.97 -0.64 -1.57
C GLY A 169 -26.52 -0.95 -1.24
N LEU A 170 -25.70 0.08 -1.00
CA LEU A 170 -24.36 -0.11 -0.49
C LEU A 170 -24.42 -0.65 0.94
N TRP A 171 -23.60 -1.65 1.22
CA TRP A 171 -23.40 -2.09 2.59
C TRP A 171 -22.29 -1.29 3.25
N TYR A 172 -22.53 -0.86 4.49
CA TYR A 172 -21.55 -0.18 5.33
C TYR A 172 -21.88 -0.45 6.81
N PRO A 173 -20.87 -0.51 7.69
CA PRO A 173 -21.08 -0.81 9.10
C PRO A 173 -21.47 0.47 9.88
N LEU A 174 -22.72 0.89 9.76
CA LEU A 174 -23.22 2.15 10.34
C LEU A 174 -22.85 2.32 11.82
N ASP A 175 -23.09 1.31 12.65
CA ASP A 175 -22.79 1.40 14.09
C ASP A 175 -21.30 1.60 14.38
N THR A 176 -20.42 0.94 13.61
CA THR A 176 -18.97 1.12 13.72
C THR A 176 -18.58 2.53 13.31
N VAL A 177 -19.10 3.02 12.17
CA VAL A 177 -18.82 4.36 11.66
C VAL A 177 -19.24 5.45 12.66
N LEU A 178 -20.45 5.35 13.22
CA LEU A 178 -20.95 6.32 14.19
C LEU A 178 -20.14 6.30 15.50
N GLU A 179 -19.68 5.14 15.95
CA GLU A 179 -18.81 5.04 17.12
C GLU A 179 -17.46 5.74 16.87
N VAL A 180 -16.84 5.54 15.70
CA VAL A 180 -15.58 6.22 15.35
C VAL A 180 -15.74 7.74 15.34
N PHE A 181 -16.82 8.26 14.74
CA PHE A 181 -17.11 9.69 14.79
C PHE A 181 -17.33 10.19 16.22
N SER A 182 -18.07 9.45 17.03
CA SER A 182 -18.29 9.78 18.45
C SER A 182 -16.99 9.82 19.24
N GLU A 183 -16.10 8.84 19.09
CA GLU A 183 -14.81 8.77 19.80
C GLU A 183 -13.84 9.88 19.35
N THR A 184 -14.00 10.38 18.14
CA THR A 184 -13.20 11.51 17.62
C THR A 184 -13.81 12.88 17.90
N GLY A 185 -14.99 12.94 18.50
CA GLY A 185 -15.70 14.17 18.86
C GLY A 185 -16.53 14.80 17.73
N GLN A 186 -16.74 14.07 16.64
CA GLN A 186 -17.58 14.49 15.52
C GLN A 186 -19.04 14.11 15.79
N THR A 187 -19.97 15.06 15.59
CA THR A 187 -21.41 14.83 15.83
C THR A 187 -22.11 14.42 14.54
N VAL A 188 -21.94 13.17 14.12
CA VAL A 188 -22.54 12.62 12.89
C VAL A 188 -23.80 11.82 13.22
N THR A 189 -24.86 11.98 12.42
CA THR A 189 -26.12 11.24 12.58
C THR A 189 -26.23 10.07 11.61
N ALA A 190 -27.04 9.07 11.98
CA ALA A 190 -27.34 7.93 11.11
C ALA A 190 -27.94 8.35 9.76
N ASP A 191 -28.85 9.33 9.76
CA ASP A 191 -29.52 9.83 8.55
C ASP A 191 -28.52 10.50 7.58
N GLN A 192 -27.57 11.25 8.12
CA GLN A 192 -26.51 11.88 7.32
C GLN A 192 -25.63 10.84 6.61
N VAL A 193 -25.17 9.82 7.34
CA VAL A 193 -24.39 8.72 6.74
C VAL A 193 -25.23 7.95 5.72
N ALA A 194 -26.49 7.64 6.04
CA ALA A 194 -27.38 6.92 5.14
C ALA A 194 -27.66 7.70 3.85
N GLN A 195 -27.85 9.02 3.94
CA GLN A 195 -28.01 9.89 2.78
C GLN A 195 -26.75 9.90 1.91
N GLY A 196 -25.57 10.00 2.53
CA GLY A 196 -24.28 9.98 1.83
C GLY A 196 -24.04 8.67 1.10
N MET A 197 -24.24 7.54 1.79
CA MET A 197 -24.06 6.22 1.20
C MET A 197 -25.11 5.90 0.13
N PHE A 198 -26.33 6.44 0.24
CA PHE A 198 -27.33 6.37 -0.83
C PHE A 198 -26.89 7.15 -2.07
N ARG A 199 -26.32 8.36 -1.90
CA ARG A 199 -25.74 9.14 -3.01
C ARG A 199 -24.60 8.37 -3.69
N ALA A 200 -23.69 7.78 -2.93
CA ALA A 200 -22.63 6.93 -3.47
C ALA A 200 -23.19 5.70 -4.23
N GLY A 201 -24.21 5.03 -3.68
CA GLY A 201 -24.89 3.92 -4.35
C GLY A 201 -25.54 4.33 -5.67
N PHE A 202 -26.13 5.52 -5.73
CA PHE A 202 -26.66 6.08 -6.96
C PHE A 202 -25.57 6.35 -8.00
N MET A 203 -24.39 6.82 -7.58
CA MET A 203 -23.26 7.05 -8.48
C MET A 203 -22.74 5.73 -9.08
N PHE A 204 -22.56 4.69 -8.27
CA PHE A 204 -22.18 3.36 -8.77
C PHE A 204 -23.20 2.78 -9.76
N PHE A 205 -24.49 2.89 -9.44
CA PHE A 205 -25.55 2.33 -10.27
C PHE A 205 -25.80 3.14 -11.56
N GLY A 206 -25.82 4.47 -11.47
CA GLY A 206 -26.11 5.38 -12.58
C GLY A 206 -24.87 5.72 -13.44
N GLY A 207 -23.68 5.51 -12.90
CA GLY A 207 -22.40 5.80 -13.54
C GLY A 207 -22.22 5.21 -14.94
N PRO A 208 -22.52 3.92 -15.20
CA PRO A 208 -22.40 3.34 -16.54
C PRO A 208 -23.20 4.08 -17.62
N LEU A 209 -24.41 4.54 -17.29
CA LEU A 209 -25.24 5.32 -18.21
C LEU A 209 -24.60 6.69 -18.48
N LEU A 210 -24.15 7.39 -17.44
CA LEU A 210 -23.48 8.69 -17.58
C LEU A 210 -22.16 8.56 -18.35
N GLY A 211 -21.36 7.53 -18.07
CA GLY A 211 -20.12 7.21 -18.75
C GLY A 211 -20.34 7.06 -20.26
N THR A 212 -21.37 6.30 -20.66
CA THR A 212 -21.72 6.11 -22.09
C THR A 212 -21.92 7.44 -22.83
N PHE A 213 -22.56 8.42 -22.19
CA PHE A 213 -22.85 9.72 -22.83
C PHE A 213 -21.73 10.75 -22.71
N GLN A 214 -20.94 10.70 -21.63
CA GLN A 214 -19.93 11.73 -21.34
C GLN A 214 -18.50 11.33 -21.72
N PHE A 215 -18.25 10.03 -21.97
CA PHE A 215 -16.94 9.49 -22.29
C PHE A 215 -16.22 10.24 -23.42
N HIS A 216 -16.86 10.36 -24.59
CA HIS A 216 -16.20 10.96 -25.75
C HIS A 216 -15.87 12.45 -25.56
N LYS A 217 -16.71 13.19 -24.83
CA LYS A 217 -16.46 14.59 -24.51
C LYS A 217 -15.25 14.71 -23.59
N HIS A 218 -15.28 14.05 -22.43
CA HIS A 218 -14.19 14.14 -21.45
C HIS A 218 -12.87 13.62 -21.99
N LYS A 219 -12.89 12.58 -22.83
CA LYS A 219 -11.68 12.05 -23.49
C LYS A 219 -11.08 13.05 -24.48
N ALA A 220 -11.92 13.83 -25.17
CA ALA A 220 -11.46 14.86 -26.10
C ALA A 220 -10.96 16.11 -25.37
N ASP A 221 -11.61 16.48 -24.27
CA ASP A 221 -11.24 17.64 -23.46
C ASP A 221 -10.01 17.39 -22.58
N MET A 222 -9.77 16.13 -22.16
CA MET A 222 -8.68 15.75 -21.25
C MET A 222 -7.84 14.57 -21.78
N PRO A 223 -7.14 14.74 -22.92
CA PRO A 223 -6.39 13.67 -23.56
C PRO A 223 -5.20 13.17 -22.73
N TRP A 224 -4.51 14.03 -21.96
CA TRP A 224 -3.42 13.60 -21.09
C TRP A 224 -3.95 12.80 -19.90
N VAL A 225 -5.00 13.29 -19.24
CA VAL A 225 -5.65 12.58 -18.12
C VAL A 225 -6.11 11.20 -18.57
N TYR A 226 -6.79 11.11 -19.72
CA TYR A 226 -7.21 9.82 -20.26
C TYR A 226 -6.05 8.89 -20.59
N ALA A 227 -4.92 9.42 -21.06
CA ALA A 227 -3.74 8.61 -21.33
C ALA A 227 -3.05 8.09 -20.06
N HIS A 228 -3.16 8.82 -18.93
CA HIS A 228 -2.28 8.62 -17.77
C HIS A 228 -2.98 8.32 -16.44
N TYR A 229 -4.31 8.38 -16.35
CA TYR A 229 -5.03 8.08 -15.09
C TYR A 229 -4.71 6.70 -14.50
N ARG A 230 -4.28 5.76 -15.34
CA ARG A 230 -3.86 4.42 -14.91
C ARG A 230 -2.39 4.34 -14.50
N ASP A 231 -1.47 4.88 -15.30
CA ASP A 231 -0.04 4.58 -15.23
C ASP A 231 0.86 5.74 -14.80
N TYR A 232 0.27 6.92 -14.52
CA TYR A 232 1.03 8.05 -14.00
C TYR A 232 1.80 7.65 -12.74
N TYR A 233 3.11 7.93 -12.75
CA TYR A 233 4.03 7.35 -11.78
C TYR A 233 3.77 7.81 -10.33
N TYR A 234 3.17 8.99 -10.15
CA TYR A 234 2.88 9.60 -8.85
C TYR A 234 1.39 9.95 -8.77
N GLY A 235 0.58 8.98 -8.34
CA GLY A 235 -0.87 9.14 -8.19
C GLY A 235 -1.71 8.44 -9.25
N GLY A 236 -1.14 7.83 -10.31
CA GLY A 236 -1.92 6.96 -11.19
C GLY A 236 -2.45 5.74 -10.45
N MET A 237 -3.52 5.11 -10.95
CA MET A 237 -4.18 3.98 -10.24
C MET A 237 -3.23 2.83 -9.88
N ILE A 238 -2.22 2.52 -10.71
CA ILE A 238 -1.21 1.48 -10.40
C ILE A 238 -0.35 1.88 -9.18
N HIS A 239 0.03 3.15 -9.06
CA HIS A 239 0.74 3.67 -7.88
C HIS A 239 -0.10 3.52 -6.63
N ASN A 240 -1.34 3.98 -6.69
CA ASN A 240 -2.23 4.01 -5.54
C ASN A 240 -2.64 2.59 -5.09
N ALA A 241 -2.80 1.66 -6.04
CA ALA A 241 -3.11 0.27 -5.74
C ALA A 241 -1.96 -0.42 -4.98
N ALA A 242 -0.72 -0.13 -5.39
CA ALA A 242 0.46 -0.66 -4.73
C ALA A 242 0.63 -0.10 -3.30
N LEU A 243 0.46 1.21 -3.12
CA LEU A 243 0.51 1.83 -1.79
C LEU A 243 -0.60 1.29 -0.88
N THR A 244 -1.83 1.18 -1.41
CA THR A 244 -2.96 0.59 -0.70
C THR A 244 -2.64 -0.82 -0.22
N ALA A 245 -2.01 -1.65 -1.06
CA ALA A 245 -1.65 -3.01 -0.69
C ALA A 245 -0.61 -3.07 0.45
N VAL A 246 0.40 -2.19 0.44
CA VAL A 246 1.39 -2.09 1.54
C VAL A 246 0.68 -1.79 2.86
N MET A 247 -0.22 -0.81 2.86
CA MET A 247 -0.93 -0.40 4.07
C MET A 247 -1.99 -1.41 4.50
N ALA A 248 -2.64 -2.11 3.57
CA ALA A 248 -3.57 -3.18 3.89
C ALA A 248 -2.87 -4.36 4.59
N ARG A 249 -1.65 -4.73 4.16
CA ARG A 249 -0.83 -5.74 4.85
C ARG A 249 -0.47 -5.31 6.27
N TYR A 250 -0.11 -4.04 6.46
CA TYR A 250 0.13 -3.49 7.79
C TYR A 250 -1.10 -3.61 8.69
N VAL A 251 -2.26 -3.10 8.23
CA VAL A 251 -3.52 -3.14 8.99
C VAL A 251 -3.91 -4.58 9.31
N TYR A 252 -3.84 -5.48 8.34
CA TYR A 252 -4.19 -6.89 8.54
C TYR A 252 -3.29 -7.56 9.58
N ALA A 253 -1.97 -7.35 9.50
CA ALA A 253 -1.03 -7.91 10.47
C ALA A 253 -1.32 -7.37 11.87
N ARG A 254 -1.50 -6.05 12.01
CA ARG A 254 -1.81 -5.42 13.29
C ARG A 254 -3.12 -5.93 13.89
N LEU A 255 -4.20 -6.02 13.10
CA LEU A 255 -5.47 -6.59 13.56
C LEU A 255 -5.34 -8.06 13.98
N ASN A 256 -4.37 -8.78 13.41
CA ASN A 256 -4.03 -10.14 13.83
C ASN A 256 -3.16 -10.20 15.09
N GLY A 257 -2.68 -9.08 15.63
CA GLY A 257 -1.71 -9.04 16.73
C GLY A 257 -0.27 -9.30 16.28
N ASP A 258 0.01 -9.26 14.99
CA ASP A 258 1.33 -9.41 14.38
C ASP A 258 1.99 -8.05 14.12
N TYR A 259 3.28 -8.06 13.80
CA TYR A 259 4.04 -6.86 13.41
C TYR A 259 4.45 -6.96 11.94
N TYR A 260 4.21 -5.88 11.18
CA TYR A 260 4.54 -5.81 9.77
C TYR A 260 5.25 -4.50 9.44
N TYR A 261 6.39 -4.63 8.77
CA TYR A 261 7.23 -3.52 8.35
C TYR A 261 7.45 -3.60 6.85
N GLN A 262 7.15 -2.51 6.17
CA GLN A 262 7.51 -2.28 4.77
C GLN A 262 7.49 -0.77 4.60
N ASN A 263 8.54 -0.20 4.01
CA ASN A 263 8.60 1.25 3.89
C ASN A 263 7.44 1.77 3.03
N THR A 264 6.96 2.97 3.31
CA THR A 264 6.03 3.74 2.48
C THR A 264 6.70 5.05 2.07
N PRO A 265 6.22 5.73 1.00
CA PRO A 265 6.74 7.04 0.65
C PRO A 265 6.66 7.99 1.86
N PRO A 266 7.72 8.76 2.17
CA PRO A 266 7.73 9.65 3.32
C PRO A 266 6.68 10.76 3.17
N TYR A 267 6.41 11.15 1.94
CA TYR A 267 5.60 12.29 1.53
C TYR A 267 6.02 13.64 2.16
N ALA A 268 5.58 14.73 1.56
CA ALA A 268 5.98 16.08 1.93
C ALA A 268 5.51 16.46 3.34
N ASP A 269 6.26 17.32 4.03
CA ASP A 269 5.97 17.77 5.40
C ASP A 269 4.55 18.31 5.57
N HIS A 270 3.99 18.95 4.53
CA HIS A 270 2.66 19.53 4.61
C HIS A 270 1.54 18.50 4.60
N VAL A 271 1.73 17.35 3.95
CA VAL A 271 0.84 16.18 4.02
C VAL A 271 0.95 15.50 5.39
N ARG A 272 2.15 15.52 5.99
CA ARG A 272 2.42 14.96 7.33
C ARG A 272 2.03 15.86 8.49
N ARG A 273 1.51 17.07 8.22
CA ARG A 273 1.08 18.00 9.27
C ARG A 273 0.04 17.30 10.15
N ASN A 274 0.05 17.63 11.45
CA ASN A 274 -0.88 17.06 12.44
C ASN A 274 -0.91 15.53 12.52
N LYS A 275 0.09 14.83 11.96
CA LYS A 275 0.11 13.36 11.79
C LYS A 275 -1.02 12.85 10.87
N ASP A 276 -1.47 13.68 9.92
CA ASP A 276 -2.51 13.33 8.95
C ASP A 276 -2.06 12.18 8.02
N TYR A 277 -0.75 11.98 7.87
CA TYR A 277 -0.10 10.79 7.34
C TYR A 277 1.16 10.46 8.18
N VAL A 278 1.37 9.18 8.48
CA VAL A 278 2.54 8.69 9.22
C VAL A 278 3.31 7.72 8.33
N PRO A 279 4.47 8.12 7.78
CA PRO A 279 5.26 7.23 6.95
C PRO A 279 5.85 6.09 7.77
N ARG A 280 5.99 4.94 7.13
CA ARG A 280 6.70 3.77 7.67
C ARG A 280 8.06 3.72 7.00
N LEU A 281 9.13 3.85 7.78
CA LEU A 281 10.52 3.96 7.29
C LEU A 281 11.48 3.09 8.11
N GLN A 282 10.97 1.98 8.67
CA GLN A 282 11.71 1.13 9.59
C GLN A 282 12.75 0.25 8.89
N ILE A 283 12.70 0.08 7.57
CA ILE A 283 13.64 -0.74 6.83
C ILE A 283 14.70 0.14 6.17
N GLU A 284 15.95 -0.23 6.35
CA GLU A 284 17.10 0.33 5.64
C GLU A 284 17.80 -0.79 4.88
N ASP A 285 18.21 -0.52 3.64
CA ASP A 285 19.01 -1.45 2.86
C ASP A 285 20.04 -0.77 1.97
N THR A 286 21.05 -1.53 1.54
CA THR A 286 22.07 -1.08 0.62
C THR A 286 22.80 -2.26 -0.03
N SER A 287 23.58 -1.98 -1.07
CA SER A 287 24.52 -2.93 -1.68
C SER A 287 25.96 -2.48 -1.50
N PHE A 288 26.84 -3.44 -1.27
CA PHE A 288 28.25 -3.19 -0.97
C PHE A 288 29.18 -4.15 -1.74
N ILE A 289 30.36 -3.66 -2.13
CA ILE A 289 31.44 -4.50 -2.66
C ILE A 289 32.52 -4.63 -1.59
N PRO A 290 32.77 -5.84 -1.02
CA PRO A 290 33.84 -6.07 -0.06
C PRO A 290 35.19 -5.50 -0.51
N GLY A 291 35.89 -4.85 0.42
CA GLY A 291 37.16 -4.16 0.16
C GLY A 291 37.04 -2.73 -0.39
N TYR A 292 35.84 -2.25 -0.74
CA TYR A 292 35.61 -0.91 -1.31
C TYR A 292 34.46 -0.14 -0.63
N PRO A 293 34.56 0.18 0.69
CA PRO A 293 33.50 0.83 1.51
C PRO A 293 32.96 2.15 0.94
N GLU A 294 33.75 2.84 0.13
CA GLU A 294 33.37 4.05 -0.58
C GLU A 294 32.40 3.81 -1.75
N LEU A 295 32.31 2.59 -2.28
CA LEU A 295 31.42 2.21 -3.38
C LEU A 295 30.05 1.72 -2.92
N ARG A 296 29.56 2.22 -1.78
CA ARG A 296 28.18 1.96 -1.33
C ARG A 296 27.20 2.52 -2.34
N ASP A 297 26.42 1.63 -2.94
CA ASP A 297 25.26 2.03 -3.72
C ASP A 297 24.04 2.02 -2.80
N SER A 298 23.81 3.16 -2.14
CA SER A 298 22.62 3.40 -1.31
C SER A 298 21.52 4.13 -2.07
N THR A 299 21.75 4.47 -3.34
CA THR A 299 20.83 5.28 -4.14
C THR A 299 20.21 4.52 -5.30
N GLY A 300 20.59 3.26 -5.51
CA GLY A 300 20.04 2.41 -6.56
C GLY A 300 18.63 1.91 -6.23
N PRO A 301 17.79 1.64 -7.24
CA PRO A 301 16.47 1.03 -7.05
C PRO A 301 16.54 -0.44 -6.58
N TYR A 302 17.74 -0.99 -6.43
CA TYR A 302 17.96 -2.42 -6.22
C TYR A 302 18.95 -2.70 -5.09
N ILE A 303 18.68 -3.78 -4.36
CA ILE A 303 19.65 -4.53 -3.57
C ILE A 303 20.27 -5.57 -4.51
N GLU A 304 21.58 -5.52 -4.67
CA GLU A 304 22.35 -6.39 -5.57
C GLU A 304 23.23 -7.34 -4.76
N VAL A 305 23.14 -8.63 -5.06
CA VAL A 305 23.90 -9.69 -4.37
C VAL A 305 24.54 -10.62 -5.39
N GLY A 306 25.81 -10.99 -5.20
CA GLY A 306 26.57 -11.85 -6.11
C GLY A 306 27.34 -11.05 -7.16
N GLY A 307 27.62 -11.67 -8.30
CA GLY A 307 28.45 -11.11 -9.36
C GLY A 307 29.91 -11.61 -9.34
N PRO A 308 30.72 -11.24 -10.36
CA PRO A 308 32.08 -11.74 -10.51
C PRO A 308 32.97 -11.34 -9.34
N LYS A 309 33.99 -12.14 -8.99
CA LYS A 309 34.84 -11.93 -7.80
C LYS A 309 35.37 -10.50 -7.60
N VAL A 310 35.73 -9.81 -8.68
CA VAL A 310 36.26 -8.43 -8.65
C VAL A 310 35.20 -7.35 -8.43
N ALA A 311 33.92 -7.71 -8.52
CA ALA A 311 32.76 -6.84 -8.32
C ALA A 311 31.66 -7.60 -7.55
N HIS A 312 32.05 -8.50 -6.65
CA HIS A 312 31.11 -9.32 -5.90
C HIS A 312 30.37 -8.42 -4.92
N ARG A 313 29.04 -8.42 -5.01
CA ARG A 313 28.17 -7.57 -4.20
C ARG A 313 27.53 -8.36 -3.07
N CYS A 314 27.34 -7.68 -1.96
CA CYS A 314 26.62 -8.15 -0.80
C CYS A 314 25.49 -7.17 -0.50
N GLY A 315 24.33 -7.71 -0.17
CA GLY A 315 23.18 -6.92 0.22
C GLY A 315 23.16 -6.75 1.74
N PHE A 316 22.70 -5.62 2.22
CA PHE A 316 22.46 -5.40 3.63
C PHE A 316 21.03 -4.97 3.85
N VAL A 317 20.38 -5.52 4.87
CA VAL A 317 19.02 -5.15 5.26
C VAL A 317 18.96 -5.04 6.78
N ARG A 318 18.46 -3.92 7.29
CA ARG A 318 18.17 -3.70 8.71
C ARG A 318 16.72 -3.29 8.86
N VAL A 319 16.05 -3.81 9.88
CA VAL A 319 14.70 -3.40 10.25
C VAL A 319 14.72 -2.92 11.70
N ASP A 320 14.19 -1.73 11.98
CA ASP A 320 13.98 -1.25 13.34
C ASP A 320 12.76 -1.94 13.96
N LEU A 321 13.00 -2.73 15.02
CA LEU A 321 11.99 -3.47 15.77
C LEU A 321 11.76 -2.91 17.17
N SER A 322 12.26 -1.70 17.45
CA SER A 322 12.22 -1.09 18.79
C SER A 322 10.81 -0.72 19.27
N ASP A 323 9.81 -0.71 18.39
CA ASP A 323 8.40 -0.51 18.72
C ASP A 323 7.70 -1.80 19.19
N ILE A 324 8.35 -2.96 19.08
CA ILE A 324 7.84 -4.22 19.64
C ILE A 324 8.15 -4.26 21.15
N PRO A 325 7.13 -4.48 22.01
CA PRO A 325 7.36 -4.61 23.45
C PRO A 325 8.38 -5.68 23.80
N ALA A 326 9.28 -5.36 24.74
CA ALA A 326 10.20 -6.35 25.29
C ALA A 326 9.40 -7.50 25.94
N GLY A 327 9.77 -8.74 25.61
CA GLY A 327 9.07 -9.94 26.08
C GLY A 327 7.99 -10.46 25.13
N THR A 328 7.71 -9.81 24.01
CA THR A 328 6.90 -10.39 22.94
C THR A 328 7.53 -11.69 22.46
N GLU A 329 6.80 -12.80 22.60
CA GLU A 329 7.25 -14.10 22.10
C GLU A 329 7.10 -14.16 20.57
N VAL A 330 8.20 -14.34 19.86
CA VAL A 330 8.20 -14.55 18.40
C VAL A 330 7.86 -16.01 18.10
N ASP A 331 6.77 -16.26 17.39
CA ASP A 331 6.51 -17.59 16.83
C ASP A 331 7.30 -17.80 15.54
N ARG A 332 7.17 -16.86 14.60
CA ARG A 332 7.92 -16.82 13.34
C ARG A 332 8.23 -15.39 12.94
N ALA A 333 9.36 -15.17 12.27
CA ALA A 333 9.66 -13.92 11.59
C ALA A 333 10.20 -14.20 10.20
N TYR A 334 9.70 -13.47 9.20
CA TYR A 334 10.09 -13.64 7.81
C TYR A 334 10.59 -12.33 7.21
N LEU A 335 11.75 -12.39 6.56
CA LEU A 335 12.21 -11.37 5.62
C LEU A 335 11.69 -11.75 4.23
N TRP A 336 10.97 -10.83 3.62
CA TRP A 336 10.45 -10.94 2.27
C TRP A 336 11.21 -10.01 1.34
N LEU A 337 11.68 -10.55 0.23
CA LEU A 337 12.41 -9.81 -0.81
C LEU A 337 11.77 -10.14 -2.16
N HIS A 338 11.64 -9.15 -3.04
CA HIS A 338 11.11 -9.39 -4.38
C HIS A 338 12.22 -9.28 -5.41
N THR A 339 12.42 -10.33 -6.21
CA THR A 339 13.38 -10.30 -7.31
C THR A 339 12.90 -9.36 -8.42
N ALA A 340 13.77 -8.49 -8.90
CA ALA A 340 13.47 -7.55 -9.99
C ALA A 340 13.65 -8.19 -11.37
N ASP A 341 14.51 -9.21 -11.47
CA ASP A 341 14.83 -9.90 -12.72
C ASP A 341 14.21 -11.29 -12.78
N ALA A 342 13.72 -11.66 -13.97
CA ALA A 342 13.27 -13.01 -14.25
C ALA A 342 14.43 -14.00 -14.47
N ASP A 343 15.58 -13.55 -15.00
CA ASP A 343 16.71 -14.42 -15.34
C ASP A 343 17.65 -14.66 -14.15
N GLN A 344 17.16 -15.42 -13.17
CA GLN A 344 17.95 -15.88 -12.02
C GLN A 344 18.81 -17.11 -12.38
N PRO A 345 19.97 -17.29 -11.73
CA PRO A 345 20.88 -18.40 -12.02
C PRO A 345 20.29 -19.75 -11.59
N GLU A 346 20.66 -20.80 -12.31
CA GLU A 346 20.31 -22.18 -11.97
C GLU A 346 21.07 -22.59 -10.69
N SER A 347 20.36 -23.09 -9.67
CA SER A 347 20.91 -23.69 -8.44
C SER A 347 21.65 -22.78 -7.43
N ALA A 348 21.42 -21.47 -7.47
CA ALA A 348 21.95 -20.56 -6.44
C ALA A 348 21.06 -20.51 -5.19
N GLU A 349 21.65 -20.25 -4.03
CA GLU A 349 20.94 -20.05 -2.77
C GLU A 349 21.21 -18.64 -2.25
N LEU A 350 20.16 -17.90 -1.92
CA LEU A 350 20.28 -16.62 -1.22
C LEU A 350 20.21 -16.90 0.28
N THR A 351 21.27 -16.54 1.01
CA THR A 351 21.39 -16.77 2.44
C THR A 351 21.53 -15.45 3.19
N ALA A 352 20.77 -15.28 4.26
CA ALA A 352 20.87 -14.20 5.22
C ALA A 352 21.73 -14.60 6.42
N TYR A 353 22.64 -13.71 6.80
CA TYR A 353 23.57 -13.87 7.92
C TYR A 353 23.37 -12.74 8.92
N ARG A 354 23.34 -13.06 10.21
CA ARG A 354 23.17 -12.02 11.24
C ARG A 354 24.48 -11.26 11.45
N LEU A 355 24.39 -9.94 11.44
CA LEU A 355 25.53 -9.08 11.74
C LEU A 355 25.74 -8.92 13.24
N CYS A 356 27.01 -8.92 13.66
CA CYS A 356 27.41 -8.73 15.06
C CYS A 356 28.07 -7.36 15.30
N LYS A 357 28.20 -6.55 14.26
CA LYS A 357 28.76 -5.20 14.26
C LYS A 357 28.02 -4.36 13.23
N PRO A 358 28.01 -3.02 13.37
CA PRO A 358 27.51 -2.12 12.35
C PRO A 358 28.08 -2.46 10.96
N TRP A 359 27.26 -2.40 9.91
CA TRP A 359 27.66 -2.82 8.56
C TRP A 359 28.83 -2.02 7.98
N ASP A 360 29.15 -0.87 8.57
CA ASP A 360 30.25 0.01 8.19
C ASP A 360 31.57 -0.34 8.87
N ALA A 361 31.53 -1.26 9.84
CA ALA A 361 32.67 -1.79 10.56
C ALA A 361 32.94 -3.28 10.24
N ILE A 362 32.22 -3.86 9.27
CA ILE A 362 32.39 -5.26 8.86
C ILE A 362 33.62 -5.42 7.98
N THR A 363 34.42 -6.43 8.30
CA THR A 363 35.56 -6.89 7.49
C THR A 363 35.21 -8.13 6.66
N GLU A 364 36.05 -8.50 5.69
CA GLU A 364 35.87 -9.77 4.94
C GLU A 364 35.83 -10.97 5.89
N ASP A 365 36.71 -11.00 6.90
CA ASP A 365 36.72 -12.04 7.93
C ASP A 365 35.39 -12.10 8.71
N ASP A 366 34.79 -10.95 9.04
CA ASP A 366 33.48 -10.91 9.70
C ASP A 366 32.37 -11.51 8.81
N MET A 367 32.46 -11.32 7.48
CA MET A 367 31.51 -11.85 6.50
C MET A 367 31.67 -13.36 6.28
N GLU A 368 32.90 -13.87 6.34
CA GLU A 368 33.18 -15.31 6.24
C GLU A 368 32.72 -16.08 7.49
N ASN A 369 32.79 -15.43 8.66
CA ASN A 369 32.46 -16.05 9.94
C ASN A 369 31.03 -15.73 10.43
N ALA A 370 30.23 -15.00 9.64
CA ALA A 370 28.87 -14.67 10.02
C ALA A 370 27.99 -15.93 10.11
N ALA A 371 27.11 -15.99 11.11
CA ALA A 371 26.21 -17.13 11.30
C ALA A 371 24.98 -16.99 10.39
N PRO A 372 24.64 -18.02 9.58
CA PRO A 372 23.43 -18.00 8.76
C PRO A 372 22.20 -18.04 9.66
N VAL A 373 21.17 -17.28 9.30
CA VAL A 373 19.89 -17.26 10.01
C VAL A 373 18.71 -17.73 9.17
N GLY A 374 18.83 -17.66 7.84
CA GLY A 374 17.83 -18.18 6.92
C GLY A 374 18.35 -18.23 5.49
N SER A 375 17.79 -19.12 4.67
CA SER A 375 18.14 -19.23 3.25
C SER A 375 16.94 -19.59 2.38
N VAL A 376 17.06 -19.34 1.08
CA VAL A 376 16.07 -19.69 0.07
C VAL A 376 16.77 -20.06 -1.24
N VAL A 377 16.33 -21.14 -1.86
CA VAL A 377 16.83 -21.57 -3.17
C VAL A 377 16.22 -20.68 -4.25
N LEU A 378 17.06 -20.15 -5.14
CA LEU A 378 16.64 -19.36 -6.28
C LEU A 378 16.20 -20.28 -7.41
N GLU A 379 14.94 -20.13 -7.83
CA GLU A 379 14.36 -20.87 -8.95
C GLU A 379 14.54 -20.09 -10.26
N LYS A 380 14.79 -20.82 -11.35
CA LYS A 380 14.95 -20.26 -12.70
C LYS A 380 13.61 -19.65 -13.18
N GLN A 381 13.65 -18.42 -13.70
CA GLN A 381 12.55 -17.75 -14.42
C GLN A 381 11.35 -17.22 -13.63
N LYS A 382 11.52 -16.77 -12.38
CA LYS A 382 10.42 -16.08 -11.68
C LYS A 382 10.88 -14.83 -10.94
N ALA A 383 10.54 -13.67 -11.52
CA ALA A 383 10.39 -12.45 -10.73
C ALA A 383 9.28 -12.71 -9.70
N GLY A 384 9.50 -12.38 -8.44
CA GLY A 384 8.51 -12.63 -7.40
C GLY A 384 9.06 -12.57 -5.99
N TRP A 385 8.16 -12.80 -5.04
CA TRP A 385 8.47 -12.84 -3.62
C TRP A 385 9.25 -14.09 -3.23
N MET A 386 10.35 -13.85 -2.53
CA MET A 386 11.13 -14.83 -1.79
C MET A 386 10.95 -14.59 -0.30
N LYS A 387 11.08 -15.67 0.48
CA LYS A 387 10.86 -15.65 1.93
C LYS A 387 12.03 -16.33 2.63
N LEU A 388 12.69 -15.61 3.53
CA LEU A 388 13.73 -16.13 4.41
C LEU A 388 13.22 -16.15 5.85
N ASP A 389 13.35 -17.29 6.53
CA ASP A 389 13.06 -17.38 7.97
C ASP A 389 14.17 -16.68 8.75
N VAL A 390 13.82 -15.65 9.51
CA VAL A 390 14.75 -14.86 10.33
C VAL A 390 14.32 -14.84 11.80
N SER A 391 13.52 -15.82 12.23
CA SER A 391 12.91 -15.91 13.56
C SER A 391 13.95 -15.79 14.68
N ALA A 392 15.08 -16.50 14.56
CA ALA A 392 16.14 -16.47 15.55
C ALA A 392 16.81 -15.09 15.68
N ALA A 393 16.95 -14.35 14.56
CA ALA A 393 17.51 -13.01 14.58
C ALA A 393 16.52 -12.00 15.19
N ALA A 394 15.26 -12.05 14.75
CA ALA A 394 14.20 -11.16 15.25
C ALA A 394 14.00 -11.30 16.77
N ALA A 395 13.98 -12.54 17.30
CA ALA A 395 13.86 -12.78 18.73
C ALA A 395 14.99 -12.12 19.55
N VAL A 396 16.22 -12.14 19.03
CA VAL A 396 17.36 -11.47 19.68
C VAL A 396 17.20 -9.95 19.64
N TRP A 397 16.80 -9.39 18.51
CA TRP A 397 16.66 -7.94 18.36
C TRP A 397 15.48 -7.35 19.13
N ILE A 398 14.40 -8.12 19.33
CA ILE A 398 13.27 -7.70 20.18
C ILE A 398 13.70 -7.71 21.66
N ALA A 399 14.49 -8.71 22.07
CA ALA A 399 15.00 -8.79 23.44
C ALA A 399 16.08 -7.74 23.73
N ASP A 400 16.91 -7.41 22.74
CA ASP A 400 17.97 -6.42 22.81
C ASP A 400 18.08 -5.63 21.49
N PRO A 401 17.34 -4.51 21.34
CA PRO A 401 17.39 -3.69 20.13
C PRO A 401 18.79 -3.15 19.81
N ALA A 402 19.67 -3.01 20.79
CA ALA A 402 21.04 -2.54 20.58
C ALA A 402 21.92 -3.58 19.86
N ALA A 403 21.53 -4.86 19.87
CA ALA A 403 22.18 -5.94 19.13
C ALA A 403 21.74 -6.01 17.66
N ASN A 404 20.83 -5.14 17.21
CA ASN A 404 20.33 -5.14 15.85
C ASN A 404 21.22 -4.37 14.88
N TYR A 405 22.19 -5.09 14.33
CA TYR A 405 23.04 -4.59 13.26
C TYR A 405 22.56 -4.98 11.85
N GLY A 406 21.39 -5.63 11.75
CA GLY A 406 20.82 -6.09 10.48
C GLY A 406 21.36 -7.43 9.98
N LEU A 407 21.14 -7.67 8.69
CA LEU A 407 21.43 -8.88 7.95
C LEU A 407 22.37 -8.58 6.79
N LEU A 408 23.32 -9.49 6.58
CA LEU A 408 24.09 -9.61 5.35
C LEU A 408 23.42 -10.65 4.45
N LEU A 409 23.19 -10.30 3.19
CA LEU A 409 22.67 -11.16 2.15
C LEU A 409 23.80 -11.58 1.21
N ARG A 410 23.96 -12.89 0.99
CA ARG A 410 24.93 -13.46 0.04
C ARG A 410 24.29 -14.54 -0.81
N VAL A 411 24.78 -14.67 -2.03
CA VAL A 411 24.49 -15.82 -2.89
C VAL A 411 25.56 -16.88 -2.66
N THR A 412 25.15 -18.09 -2.30
CA THR A 412 26.00 -19.27 -2.09
C THR A 412 25.65 -20.37 -3.09
N GLY A 413 26.62 -21.22 -3.45
CA GLY A 413 26.41 -22.40 -4.32
C GLY A 413 27.18 -22.39 -5.65
N SER A 414 26.97 -23.43 -6.48
CA SER A 414 27.65 -23.63 -7.76
C SER A 414 27.18 -22.62 -8.83
N GLY A 415 27.70 -21.40 -8.75
CA GLY A 415 27.29 -20.26 -9.60
C GLY A 415 27.72 -18.90 -9.06
N GLU A 416 28.30 -18.85 -7.85
CA GLU A 416 28.75 -17.64 -7.14
C GLU A 416 29.62 -16.69 -7.98
N ALA A 417 30.30 -17.19 -9.01
CA ALA A 417 31.30 -16.44 -9.77
C ALA A 417 30.76 -15.61 -10.96
N SER A 418 29.46 -15.63 -11.30
CA SER A 418 28.99 -14.90 -12.50
C SER A 418 27.62 -14.23 -12.43
N THR A 419 26.83 -14.42 -11.36
CA THR A 419 25.44 -13.95 -11.38
C THR A 419 25.12 -12.96 -10.27
N THR A 420 24.57 -11.82 -10.67
CA THR A 420 24.03 -10.79 -9.78
C THR A 420 22.53 -10.98 -9.67
N VAL A 421 22.04 -11.17 -8.45
CA VAL A 421 20.61 -11.17 -8.11
C VAL A 421 20.23 -9.74 -7.74
N ARG A 422 19.23 -9.17 -8.43
CA ARG A 422 18.67 -7.86 -8.10
C ARG A 422 17.31 -8.01 -7.45
N MET A 423 17.14 -7.36 -6.31
CA MET A 423 15.87 -7.27 -5.58
C MET A 423 15.49 -5.80 -5.44
N TYR A 424 14.22 -5.44 -5.36
CA TYR A 424 13.85 -4.03 -5.13
C TYR A 424 14.36 -3.54 -3.77
N SER A 425 14.89 -2.32 -3.74
CA SER A 425 15.32 -1.61 -2.52
C SER A 425 14.15 -0.93 -1.82
N SER A 426 14.28 -0.69 -0.52
CA SER A 426 13.37 0.13 0.27
C SER A 426 13.21 1.55 -0.30
N ASP A 427 14.22 2.08 -0.99
CA ASP A 427 14.25 3.46 -1.48
C ASP A 427 13.84 3.62 -2.95
N VAL A 428 13.32 2.56 -3.57
CA VAL A 428 12.95 2.55 -5.01
C VAL A 428 11.97 3.66 -5.43
N PHE A 429 11.24 4.25 -4.49
CA PHE A 429 10.30 5.35 -4.73
C PHE A 429 10.97 6.74 -4.76
N GLN A 430 12.22 6.88 -4.28
CA GLN A 430 12.90 8.18 -4.15
C GLN A 430 13.57 8.66 -5.45
N LEU A 431 13.55 7.84 -6.51
CA LEU A 431 14.26 8.15 -7.75
C LEU A 431 13.40 9.02 -8.69
N PRO A 432 13.94 10.08 -9.31
CA PRO A 432 13.25 10.82 -10.36
C PRO A 432 13.08 9.90 -11.59
N LEU A 433 11.85 9.46 -11.84
CA LEU A 433 11.55 8.44 -12.84
C LEU A 433 11.27 9.05 -14.22
N ASN A 434 12.26 9.03 -15.10
CA ASN A 434 12.04 9.07 -16.56
C ASN A 434 11.59 7.69 -17.12
N SER A 435 11.02 6.82 -16.28
CA SER A 435 10.58 5.46 -16.67
C SER A 435 9.17 5.15 -16.17
N SER A 436 8.39 4.51 -17.04
CA SER A 436 6.94 4.27 -17.00
C SER A 436 6.39 3.35 -15.91
N TYR A 437 7.06 3.16 -14.76
CA TYR A 437 6.68 2.10 -13.80
C TYR A 437 6.96 2.48 -12.33
N GLY A 438 6.19 3.43 -11.78
CA GLY A 438 6.30 3.83 -10.37
C GLY A 438 5.61 2.88 -9.39
N GLY A 439 4.41 2.39 -9.70
CA GLY A 439 3.54 1.74 -8.72
C GLY A 439 3.95 0.33 -8.29
N GLU A 440 4.20 -0.59 -9.22
CA GLU A 440 4.51 -1.99 -8.89
C GLU A 440 5.71 -2.11 -7.92
N ARG A 441 6.71 -1.26 -8.11
CA ARG A 441 7.90 -1.22 -7.26
C ARG A 441 7.58 -0.87 -5.81
N ILE A 442 6.49 -0.14 -5.56
CA ILE A 442 6.07 0.24 -4.21
C ILE A 442 5.61 -0.98 -3.42
N ALA A 443 4.83 -1.86 -4.04
CA ALA A 443 4.29 -3.04 -3.37
C ALA A 443 5.35 -4.12 -3.13
N CYS A 444 6.42 -4.14 -3.94
CA CYS A 444 7.41 -5.21 -4.02
C CYS A 444 8.73 -4.93 -3.26
N ARG A 445 8.76 -3.92 -2.38
CA ARG A 445 9.92 -3.59 -1.53
C ARG A 445 10.18 -4.63 -0.44
N PRO A 446 11.39 -4.65 0.18
CA PRO A 446 11.64 -5.51 1.33
C PRO A 446 10.57 -5.33 2.40
N ALA A 447 10.13 -6.45 2.96
CA ALA A 447 9.13 -6.46 4.03
C ALA A 447 9.51 -7.45 5.11
N VAL A 448 9.15 -7.15 6.36
CA VAL A 448 9.35 -8.04 7.51
C VAL A 448 8.00 -8.28 8.16
N HIS A 449 7.64 -9.55 8.33
CA HIS A 449 6.41 -9.97 9.03
C HIS A 449 6.80 -10.85 10.22
N ILE A 450 6.44 -10.40 11.41
CA ILE A 450 6.67 -11.09 12.68
C ILE A 450 5.34 -11.56 13.22
N LEU A 451 5.19 -12.87 13.29
CA LEU A 451 4.05 -13.56 13.87
C LEU A 451 4.31 -13.68 15.37
N ALA A 452 3.53 -12.95 16.16
CA ALA A 452 3.62 -13.00 17.61
C ALA A 452 2.87 -14.23 18.15
N ARG A 453 3.43 -14.88 19.17
CA ARG A 453 2.71 -15.93 19.87
C ARG A 453 1.62 -15.30 20.74
N LYS A 454 0.40 -15.78 20.58
CA LYS A 454 -0.81 -15.30 21.27
C LYS A 454 -1.05 -16.02 22.58
#